data_AF-A0A1B6IIA0-F1
#
_entry.id   AF-A0A1B6IIA0-F1
#
_cell.length_a   1.000
_cell.length_b   1.000
_cell.length_c   1.000
_cell.angle_alpha   90.00
_cell.angle_beta   90.00
_cell.angle_gamma   90.00
#
_symmetry.space_group_name_H-M   'P 1'
#
loop_
_entity.id
_entity.type
_entity.pdbx_description
1 polymer ?
#
loop_
_entity_poly.entity_id
_entity_poly.type
_entity_poly.pdbx_seq_one_letter_code
_entity_poly.pdbx_strand_id
1 'polypeptide(L)'
;HHRLWNGYVGSYETFMEGFLQDKLVYSPFWEHVLEYKNMENQEHVMITSFEEMKADLKGVILRTADFMGKKLSDEQVEELVFHLSFANMKNNPAINGEDFIKEVKEKHDMPEDDPELSFIRKGQVGGWKKEMPHHFVEKFKLWTKEKLRGSTFTEDDFY
;
A
#
# COMPACT_ATOMS: atom_id res chain seq x y z
N HIS A 1 -2.03 -7.89 5.82
CA HIS A 1 -1.52 -8.53 4.58
C HIS A 1 -0.55 -9.66 4.86
N HIS A 2 0.65 -9.45 5.43
CA HIS A 2 1.61 -10.57 5.63
C HIS A 2 1.10 -11.73 6.50
N ARG A 3 0.32 -11.44 7.56
CA ARG A 3 -0.41 -12.46 8.35
C ARG A 3 -1.48 -13.19 7.52
N LEU A 4 -2.17 -12.47 6.63
CA LEU A 4 -3.33 -12.95 5.89
C LEU A 4 -2.98 -13.76 4.63
N TRP A 5 -1.95 -13.35 3.87
CA TRP A 5 -1.62 -14.05 2.62
C TRP A 5 -0.75 -15.29 2.83
N ASN A 6 0.12 -15.27 3.86
CA ASN A 6 1.13 -16.29 4.06
C ASN A 6 1.00 -17.03 5.39
N GLY A 7 -0.08 -16.80 6.15
CA GLY A 7 -0.26 -17.43 7.46
C GLY A 7 0.85 -17.10 8.45
N TYR A 8 1.49 -15.94 8.34
CA TYR A 8 2.65 -15.61 9.16
C TYR A 8 2.26 -15.45 10.64
N VAL A 9 2.87 -16.27 11.50
CA VAL A 9 2.64 -16.30 12.96
C VAL A 9 3.82 -15.75 13.77
N GLY A 10 4.88 -15.26 13.11
CA GLY A 10 6.04 -14.69 13.80
C GLY A 10 5.76 -13.29 14.37
N SER A 11 6.71 -12.76 15.14
CA SER A 11 6.58 -11.41 15.68
C SER A 11 6.68 -10.33 14.60
N TYR A 12 6.18 -9.14 14.90
CA TYR A 12 6.28 -7.99 14.01
C TYR A 12 7.75 -7.59 13.78
N GLU A 13 8.61 -7.72 14.79
CA GLU A 13 10.04 -7.47 14.72
C GLU A 13 10.73 -8.43 13.76
N THR A 14 10.41 -9.72 13.83
CA THR A 14 10.95 -10.72 12.89
C THR A 14 10.51 -10.42 11.46
N PHE A 15 9.29 -9.93 11.27
CA PHE A 15 8.79 -9.52 9.96
C PHE A 15 9.55 -8.31 9.42
N MET A 16 9.79 -7.29 10.25
CA MET A 16 10.55 -6.09 9.87
C MET A 16 12.01 -6.42 9.53
N GLU A 17 12.66 -7.30 10.30
CA GLU A 17 14.01 -7.79 9.96
C GLU A 17 14.01 -8.53 8.62
N GLY A 18 13.00 -9.38 8.38
CA GLY A 18 12.83 -10.06 7.09
C GLY A 18 12.65 -9.07 5.92
N PHE A 19 11.90 -7.99 6.14
CA PHE A 19 11.71 -6.93 5.15
C PHE A 19 13.04 -6.25 4.80
N LEU A 20 13.79 -5.80 5.81
CA LEU A 20 15.08 -5.11 5.62
C LEU A 20 16.14 -5.98 4.94
N GLN A 21 16.03 -7.31 5.07
CA GLN A 21 16.93 -8.30 4.49
C GLN A 21 16.45 -8.84 3.13
N ASP A 22 15.41 -8.26 2.55
CA ASP A 22 14.82 -8.69 1.28
C ASP A 22 14.36 -10.17 1.29
N LYS A 23 13.82 -10.65 2.41
CA LYS A 23 13.36 -12.04 2.62
C LYS A 23 11.84 -12.23 2.56
N LEU A 24 11.11 -11.24 2.05
CA LEU A 24 9.65 -11.29 1.97
C LEU A 24 9.19 -11.57 0.55
N VAL A 25 7.91 -11.88 0.38
CA VAL A 25 7.34 -12.07 -0.95
C VAL A 25 7.44 -10.75 -1.73
N TYR A 26 7.89 -10.83 -2.98
CA TYR A 26 8.13 -9.70 -3.90
C TYR A 26 9.23 -8.71 -3.48
N SER A 27 10.14 -9.10 -2.58
CA SER A 27 11.39 -8.37 -2.38
C SER A 27 12.36 -8.61 -3.56
N PRO A 28 13.35 -7.72 -3.77
CA PRO A 28 13.64 -6.49 -3.01
C PRO A 28 12.69 -5.31 -3.27
N PHE A 29 12.31 -4.60 -2.20
CA PHE A 29 11.31 -3.52 -2.29
C PHE A 29 11.79 -2.31 -3.10
N TRP A 30 12.99 -1.79 -2.81
CA TRP A 30 13.48 -0.57 -3.45
C TRP A 30 13.81 -0.79 -4.92
N GLU A 31 14.36 -1.94 -5.27
CA GLU A 31 14.62 -2.32 -6.65
C GLU A 31 13.31 -2.33 -7.45
N HIS A 32 12.25 -2.95 -6.92
CA HIS A 32 10.92 -2.91 -7.54
C HIS A 32 10.40 -1.47 -7.70
N VAL A 33 10.46 -0.64 -6.65
CA VAL A 33 9.98 0.76 -6.70
C VAL A 33 10.77 1.60 -7.71
N LEU A 34 12.09 1.47 -7.72
CA LEU A 34 12.99 2.23 -8.58
C LEU A 34 12.85 1.84 -10.05
N GLU A 35 12.62 0.57 -10.36
CA GLU A 35 12.34 0.12 -11.74
C GLU A 35 11.13 0.87 -12.32
N TYR A 36 10.02 0.94 -11.60
CA TYR A 36 8.85 1.70 -12.05
C TYR A 36 9.10 3.21 -12.07
N LYS A 37 9.78 3.76 -11.06
CA LYS A 37 10.08 5.20 -11.01
C LYS A 37 10.96 5.65 -12.19
N ASN A 38 11.89 4.81 -12.66
CA ASN A 38 12.65 5.07 -13.87
C ASN A 38 11.79 5.09 -15.16
N MET A 39 10.56 4.57 -15.10
CA MET A 39 9.58 4.58 -16.19
C MET A 39 8.57 5.73 -16.09
N GLU A 40 8.70 6.66 -15.13
CA GLU A 40 7.71 7.73 -14.89
C GLU A 40 7.42 8.62 -16.12
N ASN A 41 8.39 8.75 -17.02
CA ASN A 41 8.26 9.55 -18.25
C ASN A 41 7.83 8.72 -19.48
N GLN A 42 7.48 7.44 -19.30
CA GLN A 42 7.01 6.58 -20.40
C GLN A 42 5.53 6.87 -20.70
N GLU A 43 5.19 6.97 -21.98
CA GLU A 43 3.85 7.36 -22.46
C GLU A 43 2.71 6.49 -21.90
N HIS A 44 2.98 5.20 -21.66
CA HIS A 44 1.99 4.22 -21.23
C HIS A 44 2.18 3.77 -19.78
N VAL A 45 2.84 4.61 -18.96
CA VAL A 45 3.01 4.36 -17.52
C VAL A 45 2.50 5.57 -16.75
N MET A 46 1.55 5.33 -15.85
CA MET A 46 1.12 6.32 -14.87
C MET A 46 1.53 5.85 -13.49
N ILE A 47 2.35 6.65 -12.80
CA ILE A 47 2.73 6.41 -11.41
C ILE A 47 1.82 7.24 -10.51
N THR A 48 1.38 6.63 -9.42
CA THR A 48 0.71 7.33 -8.33
C THR A 48 1.10 6.69 -6.99
N SER A 49 0.97 7.44 -5.90
CA SER A 49 1.20 6.93 -4.55
C SER A 49 -0.09 6.81 -3.75
N PHE A 50 -0.03 6.03 -2.68
CA PHE A 50 -1.13 5.95 -1.73
C PHE A 50 -1.36 7.30 -1.04
N GLU A 51 -0.28 8.03 -0.75
CA GLU A 51 -0.26 9.35 -0.15
C GLU A 51 -0.99 10.38 -1.02
N GLU A 52 -0.74 10.40 -2.34
CA GLU A 52 -1.47 11.24 -3.29
C GLU A 52 -2.96 10.95 -3.29
N MET A 53 -3.35 9.66 -3.37
CA MET A 53 -4.76 9.26 -3.31
C MET A 53 -5.44 9.67 -2.00
N LYS A 54 -4.69 9.68 -0.89
CA LYS A 54 -5.19 10.12 0.41
C LYS A 54 -5.30 11.63 0.55
N ALA A 55 -4.40 12.38 -0.11
CA ALA A 55 -4.39 13.84 -0.09
C ALA A 55 -5.44 14.43 -1.03
N ASP A 56 -5.56 13.91 -2.26
CA ASP A 56 -6.52 14.37 -3.26
C ASP A 56 -6.99 13.21 -4.17
N LEU A 57 -7.96 12.44 -3.69
CA LEU A 57 -8.55 11.35 -4.46
C LEU A 57 -9.20 11.84 -5.77
N LYS A 58 -9.83 13.01 -5.75
CA LYS A 58 -10.51 13.59 -6.93
C LYS A 58 -9.50 13.90 -8.03
N GLY A 59 -8.36 14.53 -7.67
CA GLY A 59 -7.26 14.79 -8.58
C GLY A 59 -6.68 13.52 -9.19
N VAL A 60 -6.48 12.46 -8.39
CA VAL A 60 -5.99 11.17 -8.90
C VAL A 60 -7.01 10.51 -9.84
N ILE A 61 -8.31 10.58 -9.54
CA ILE A 61 -9.37 10.06 -10.44
C ILE A 61 -9.32 10.77 -11.80
N LEU A 62 -9.26 12.11 -11.80
CA LEU A 62 -9.21 12.90 -13.02
C LEU A 62 -7.94 12.62 -13.84
N ARG A 63 -6.78 12.54 -13.20
CA ARG A 63 -5.50 12.14 -13.82
C ARG A 63 -5.58 10.75 -14.43
N THR A 64 -6.16 9.79 -13.71
CA THR A 64 -6.32 8.41 -14.17
C THR A 64 -7.24 8.35 -15.38
N ALA A 65 -8.35 9.09 -15.36
CA ALA A 65 -9.28 9.16 -16.48
C ALA A 65 -8.61 9.75 -17.73
N ASP A 66 -7.86 10.85 -17.59
CA ASP A 66 -7.12 11.47 -18.68
C ASP A 66 -6.06 10.52 -19.27
N PHE A 67 -5.29 9.85 -18.42
CA PHE A 67 -4.32 8.82 -18.84
C PHE A 67 -4.98 7.68 -19.63
N MET A 68 -6.21 7.29 -19.26
CA MET A 68 -7.00 6.28 -19.98
C MET A 68 -7.75 6.84 -21.21
N GLY A 69 -7.57 8.12 -21.56
CA GLY A 69 -8.26 8.78 -22.67
C GLY A 69 -9.77 8.94 -22.44
N LYS A 70 -10.21 9.10 -21.18
CA LYS A 70 -11.61 9.22 -20.77
C LYS A 70 -11.91 10.63 -20.26
N LYS A 71 -13.06 11.16 -20.67
CA LYS A 71 -13.63 12.39 -20.10
C LYS A 71 -14.75 12.01 -19.15
N LEU A 72 -14.70 12.55 -17.94
CA LEU A 72 -15.73 12.35 -16.91
C LEU A 72 -16.50 13.66 -16.72
N SER A 73 -17.81 13.55 -16.46
CA SER A 73 -18.59 14.68 -15.94
C SER A 73 -18.32 14.88 -14.45
N ASP A 74 -18.67 16.04 -13.92
CA ASP A 74 -18.52 16.33 -12.49
C ASP A 74 -19.31 15.32 -11.65
N GLU A 75 -20.51 14.92 -12.08
CA GLU A 75 -21.33 13.94 -11.39
C GLU A 75 -20.65 12.56 -11.32
N GLN A 76 -20.01 12.12 -12.42
CA GLN A 76 -19.28 10.85 -12.45
C GLN A 76 -18.06 10.89 -11.54
N VAL A 77 -17.37 12.03 -11.46
CA VAL A 77 -16.23 12.20 -10.56
C VAL A 77 -16.68 12.13 -9.10
N GLU A 78 -17.77 12.82 -8.74
CA GLU A 78 -18.31 12.75 -7.38
C GLU A 78 -18.82 11.34 -7.02
N GLU A 79 -19.43 10.63 -7.97
CA GLU A 79 -19.82 9.22 -7.79
C GLU A 79 -18.60 8.33 -7.52
N LEU A 80 -17.51 8.50 -8.28
CA LEU A 80 -16.28 7.74 -8.08
C LEU A 80 -15.61 8.09 -6.74
N VAL A 81 -15.54 9.36 -6.35
CA VAL A 81 -15.00 9.80 -5.05
C VAL A 81 -15.79 9.16 -3.91
N PHE A 82 -17.12 9.18 -4.01
CA PHE A 82 -17.96 8.51 -3.01
C PHE A 82 -17.70 7.01 -2.99
N HIS A 83 -17.77 6.33 -4.14
CA HIS A 83 -17.59 4.89 -4.25
C HIS A 83 -16.22 4.41 -3.73
N LEU A 84 -15.15 5.11 -4.08
CA LEU A 84 -13.77 4.80 -3.69
C LEU A 84 -13.39 5.35 -2.31
N SER A 85 -14.33 5.97 -1.59
CA SER A 85 -14.08 6.38 -0.21
C SER A 85 -13.77 5.17 0.66
N PHE A 86 -12.88 5.34 1.64
CA PHE A 86 -12.43 4.25 2.50
C PHE A 86 -13.60 3.51 3.18
N ALA A 87 -14.61 4.26 3.66
CA ALA A 87 -15.78 3.68 4.31
C ALA A 87 -16.59 2.82 3.34
N ASN A 88 -16.81 3.30 2.12
CA ASN A 88 -17.56 2.54 1.12
C ASN A 88 -16.78 1.32 0.63
N MET A 89 -15.49 1.46 0.35
CA MET A 89 -14.66 0.31 -0.04
C MET A 89 -14.60 -0.75 1.06
N LYS A 90 -14.43 -0.34 2.32
CA LYS A 90 -14.39 -1.25 3.47
C LYS A 90 -15.67 -2.06 3.64
N ASN A 91 -16.82 -1.46 3.33
CA ASN A 91 -18.13 -2.10 3.45
C ASN A 91 -18.62 -2.75 2.15
N ASN A 92 -17.84 -2.73 1.07
CA ASN A 92 -18.25 -3.27 -0.23
C ASN A 92 -17.85 -4.76 -0.32
N PRO A 93 -18.80 -5.72 -0.32
CA PRO A 93 -18.49 -7.15 -0.35
C PRO A 93 -17.69 -7.59 -1.59
N ALA A 94 -17.77 -6.84 -2.69
CA ALA A 94 -17.06 -7.17 -3.91
C ALA A 94 -15.53 -6.99 -3.80
N ILE A 95 -15.06 -6.18 -2.83
CA ILE A 95 -13.63 -5.80 -2.71
C ILE A 95 -13.10 -5.82 -1.27
N ASN A 96 -13.95 -5.94 -0.26
CA ASN A 96 -13.54 -5.95 1.15
C ASN A 96 -12.78 -7.24 1.55
N GLY A 97 -12.82 -8.26 0.70
CA GLY A 97 -12.07 -9.50 0.84
C GLY A 97 -12.53 -10.41 1.98
N GLU A 98 -13.72 -10.19 2.56
CA GLU A 98 -14.16 -10.91 3.76
C GLU A 98 -14.21 -12.43 3.57
N ASP A 99 -14.65 -12.91 2.40
CA ASP A 99 -14.68 -14.35 2.09
C ASP A 99 -13.28 -14.96 2.07
N PHE A 100 -12.32 -14.29 1.44
CA PHE A 100 -10.91 -14.72 1.42
C PHE A 100 -10.31 -14.74 2.83
N ILE A 101 -10.60 -13.71 3.64
CA ILE A 101 -10.12 -13.62 5.02
C ILE A 101 -10.68 -14.76 5.85
N LYS A 102 -11.96 -15.10 5.68
CA LYS A 102 -12.58 -16.24 6.37
C LYS A 102 -11.89 -17.55 6.03
N GLU A 103 -11.65 -17.83 4.74
CA GLU A 103 -10.93 -19.03 4.30
C GLU A 103 -9.51 -19.11 4.90
N VAL A 104 -8.77 -18.00 4.88
CA VAL A 104 -7.42 -17.92 5.47
C VAL A 104 -7.46 -18.18 6.97
N LYS A 105 -8.42 -17.58 7.69
CA LYS A 105 -8.54 -17.74 9.14
C LYS A 105 -8.80 -19.20 9.50
N GLU A 106 -9.72 -19.86 8.80
CA GLU A 106 -10.02 -21.28 8.99
C GLU A 106 -8.80 -22.16 8.66
N LYS A 107 -8.12 -21.90 7.55
CA LYS A 107 -6.96 -22.68 7.09
C LYS A 107 -5.77 -22.61 8.06
N HIS A 108 -5.58 -21.47 8.70
CA HIS A 108 -4.42 -21.19 9.55
C HIS A 108 -4.75 -21.14 11.04
N ASP A 109 -5.94 -21.56 11.45
CA ASP A 109 -6.42 -21.56 12.84
C ASP A 109 -6.24 -20.19 13.52
N MET A 110 -6.60 -19.12 12.81
CA MET A 110 -6.48 -17.74 13.31
C MET A 110 -7.73 -17.31 14.09
N PRO A 111 -7.61 -16.36 15.04
CA PRO A 111 -8.76 -15.86 15.78
C PRO A 111 -9.81 -15.23 14.86
N GLU A 112 -11.08 -15.63 15.03
CA GLU A 112 -12.20 -15.11 14.25
C GLU A 112 -12.40 -13.60 14.49
N ASP A 113 -12.27 -13.16 15.74
CA ASP A 113 -12.58 -11.79 16.18
C ASP A 113 -11.36 -10.84 16.27
N ASP A 114 -10.23 -11.17 15.64
CA ASP A 114 -9.07 -10.25 15.61
C ASP A 114 -9.34 -9.09 14.61
N PRO A 115 -9.54 -7.84 15.07
CA PRO A 115 -9.81 -6.71 14.18
C PRO A 115 -8.62 -6.34 13.29
N GLU A 116 -7.40 -6.79 13.64
CA GLU A 116 -6.21 -6.59 12.82
C GLU A 116 -6.12 -7.58 11.64
N LEU A 117 -6.96 -8.63 11.63
CA LEU A 117 -7.12 -9.58 10.53
C LEU A 117 -8.24 -9.13 9.57
N SER A 118 -8.15 -7.91 9.05
CA SER A 118 -9.01 -7.36 8.01
C SER A 118 -8.20 -6.99 6.77
N PHE A 119 -8.78 -7.14 5.57
CA PHE A 119 -8.14 -6.76 4.32
C PHE A 119 -8.04 -5.23 4.20
N ILE A 120 -9.19 -4.54 4.28
CA ILE A 120 -9.27 -3.07 4.34
C ILE A 120 -9.21 -2.61 5.80
N ARG A 121 -7.98 -2.40 6.29
CA ARG A 121 -7.69 -2.20 7.73
C ARG A 121 -7.95 -0.77 8.22
N LYS A 122 -7.02 0.17 7.97
CA LYS A 122 -7.02 1.56 8.51
C LYS A 122 -7.10 2.67 7.46
N GLY A 123 -6.53 2.48 6.26
CA GLY A 123 -6.63 3.46 5.16
C GLY A 123 -6.05 4.85 5.48
N GLN A 124 -4.96 4.89 6.25
CA GLN A 124 -4.34 6.11 6.76
C GLN A 124 -2.85 6.18 6.39
N VAL A 125 -2.37 7.37 6.05
CA VAL A 125 -0.95 7.68 5.87
C VAL A 125 -0.28 7.80 7.24
N GLY A 126 0.96 7.33 7.35
CA GLY A 126 1.78 7.51 8.55
C GLY A 126 1.40 6.61 9.74
N GLY A 127 0.63 5.54 9.54
CA GLY A 127 0.28 4.57 10.58
C GLY A 127 1.50 3.96 11.28
N TRP A 128 2.61 3.83 10.56
CA TRP A 128 3.89 3.35 11.09
C TRP A 128 4.38 4.14 12.31
N LYS A 129 4.07 5.45 12.42
CA LYS A 129 4.49 6.28 13.56
C LYS A 129 3.93 5.81 14.89
N LYS A 130 2.81 5.09 14.88
CA LYS A 130 2.15 4.54 16.07
C LYS A 130 2.46 3.06 16.29
N GLU A 131 2.70 2.32 15.21
CA GLU A 131 2.79 0.86 15.23
C GLU A 131 4.23 0.36 15.22
N MET A 132 5.17 1.11 14.63
CA MET A 132 6.56 0.70 14.48
C MET A 132 7.40 1.06 15.71
N PRO A 133 8.14 0.10 16.30
CA PRO A 133 9.12 0.40 17.33
C PRO A 133 10.18 1.39 16.84
N HIS A 134 10.54 2.37 17.67
CA HIS A 134 11.45 3.46 17.30
C HIS A 134 12.80 2.98 16.73
N HIS A 135 13.36 1.89 17.24
CA HIS A 135 14.62 1.35 16.75
C HIS A 135 14.53 0.79 15.32
N PHE A 136 13.34 0.34 14.89
CA PHE A 136 13.12 -0.04 13.50
C PHE A 136 12.94 1.16 12.59
N VAL A 137 12.29 2.24 13.07
CA VAL A 137 12.18 3.49 12.29
C VAL A 137 13.55 3.98 11.82
N GLU A 138 14.53 4.01 12.72
CA GLU A 138 15.88 4.44 12.37
C GLU A 138 16.59 3.45 11.43
N LYS A 139 16.38 2.14 11.60
CA LYS A 139 16.89 1.13 10.65
C LYS A 139 16.31 1.33 9.24
N PHE A 140 15.01 1.57 9.12
CA PHE A 140 14.34 1.79 7.84
C PHE A 140 14.80 3.07 7.13
N LYS A 141 15.04 4.16 7.88
CA LYS A 141 15.63 5.39 7.33
C LYS A 141 17.03 5.14 6.76
N LEU A 142 17.90 4.51 7.55
CA LEU A 142 19.26 4.18 7.10
C LEU A 142 19.23 3.24 5.89
N TRP A 143 18.40 2.20 5.94
CA TRP A 143 18.21 1.25 4.84
C TRP A 143 17.71 1.94 3.56
N THR A 144 16.73 2.84 3.67
CA THR A 144 16.23 3.64 2.55
C THR A 144 17.33 4.47 1.91
N LYS A 145 18.08 5.24 2.72
CA LYS A 145 19.21 6.04 2.25
C LYS A 145 20.25 5.19 1.54
N GLU A 146 20.58 4.01 2.07
CA GLU A 146 21.54 3.10 1.45
C GLU A 146 21.03 2.52 0.14
N LYS A 147 19.73 2.17 0.05
CA LYS A 147 19.11 1.62 -1.16
C LYS A 147 18.93 2.66 -2.27
N LEU A 148 18.69 3.93 -1.92
CA LEU A 148 18.64 5.03 -2.87
C LEU A 148 20.03 5.53 -3.30
N ARG A 149 21.10 5.11 -2.59
CA ARG A 149 22.46 5.55 -2.89
C ARG A 149 22.87 5.14 -4.30
N GLY A 150 23.25 6.13 -5.12
CA GLY A 150 23.66 5.92 -6.50
C GLY A 150 22.51 5.95 -7.51
N SER A 151 21.26 6.04 -7.04
CA SER A 151 20.15 6.46 -7.88
C SER A 151 20.13 7.99 -8.04
N THR A 152 19.31 8.48 -8.96
CA THR A 152 19.03 9.92 -9.12
C THR A 152 17.93 10.41 -8.16
N PHE A 153 17.35 9.51 -7.37
CA PHE A 153 16.21 9.80 -6.49
C PHE A 153 16.64 10.01 -5.04
N THR A 154 15.83 10.78 -4.35
CA THR A 154 15.89 11.07 -2.92
C THR A 154 14.61 10.59 -2.25
N GLU A 155 14.55 10.60 -0.92
CA GLU A 155 13.33 10.24 -0.19
C GLU A 155 12.15 11.16 -0.56
N ASP A 156 12.42 12.44 -0.83
CA ASP A 156 11.41 13.44 -1.19
C ASP A 156 10.72 13.14 -2.54
N ASP A 157 11.31 12.31 -3.40
CA ASP A 157 10.68 11.91 -4.67
C ASP A 157 9.54 10.89 -4.49
N PHE A 158 9.35 10.38 -3.27
CA PHE A 158 8.35 9.39 -2.90
C PHE A 158 7.35 9.88 -1.85
N TYR A 159 7.43 11.15 -1.42
CA TYR A 159 6.57 11.77 -0.40
C TYR A 159 5.91 13.06 -0.91
#